data_AF-A0A935XVM1-F1
#
_entry.id   AF-A0A935XVM1-F1
#
_cell.length_a   1.000
_cell.length_b   1.000
_cell.length_c   1.000
_cell.angle_alpha   90.00
_cell.angle_beta   90.00
_cell.angle_gamma   90.00
#
_symmetry.space_group_name_H-M   'P 1'
#
loop_
_entity.id
_entity.type
_entity.pdbx_description
1 polymer ?
#
loop_
_entity_poly.entity_id
_entity_poly.type
_entity_poly.pdbx_seq_one_letter_code
_entity_poly.pdbx_strand_id
1 'polypeptide(L)'
;MVDVTHEVFNQPEPLVGYNPFDGNQRRFALRYQVQRRSWTPTQPSSAPRWAARRCRPTRGWPIRATPVLHSHDRFGRRIRSGVEFHPGLPRAHARRRAAAGLHGTPRAHEQASRHAHVRRGAAFMMFTEAELSILCPISMTYAVTPALRSNAATHADRALGLTARLRSGPEDLARQGRPLTMGMRA
;
A
#
# COMPACT_ATOMS: atom_id res chain seq x y z
N MET A 1 -15.57 39.82 -20.90
CA MET A 1 -15.59 39.98 -19.42
C MET A 1 -16.74 39.10 -18.95
N VAL A 2 -16.48 38.02 -18.21
CA VAL A 2 -17.57 37.15 -17.73
C VAL A 2 -18.23 37.89 -16.59
N ASP A 3 -19.49 38.27 -16.79
CA ASP A 3 -20.25 38.99 -15.77
C ASP A 3 -20.59 38.02 -14.62
N VAL A 4 -20.23 38.39 -13.40
CA VAL A 4 -20.37 37.52 -12.22
C VAL A 4 -21.81 37.60 -11.73
N THR A 5 -22.56 36.51 -11.80
CA THR A 5 -23.99 36.49 -11.46
C THR A 5 -24.28 36.41 -9.96
N HIS A 6 -23.32 35.95 -9.17
CA HIS A 6 -23.40 35.88 -7.70
C HIS A 6 -22.02 35.71 -7.07
N GLU A 7 -21.93 36.06 -5.78
CA GLU A 7 -20.78 35.75 -4.95
C GLU A 7 -20.93 34.37 -4.31
N VAL A 8 -19.86 33.56 -4.35
CA VAL A 8 -19.83 32.26 -3.67
C VAL A 8 -19.20 32.42 -2.30
N PHE A 9 -20.04 32.50 -1.26
CA PHE A 9 -19.62 32.55 0.14
C PHE A 9 -19.76 31.18 0.83
N ASN A 10 -19.27 31.07 2.07
CA ASN A 10 -19.36 29.85 2.90
C ASN A 10 -18.72 28.60 2.28
N GLN A 11 -17.60 28.76 1.54
CA GLN A 11 -16.80 27.63 1.09
C GLN A 11 -15.70 27.34 2.11
N PRO A 12 -15.74 26.22 2.83
CA PRO A 12 -14.65 25.86 3.73
C PRO A 12 -13.38 25.54 2.95
N GLU A 13 -12.21 25.82 3.53
CA GLU A 13 -10.97 25.39 2.89
C GLU A 13 -10.85 23.86 2.86
N PRO A 14 -10.25 23.29 1.79
CA PRO A 14 -9.94 21.88 1.75
C PRO A 14 -9.05 21.46 2.92
N LEU A 15 -9.40 20.36 3.59
CA LEU A 15 -8.57 19.78 4.64
C LEU A 15 -7.33 19.11 4.04
N VAL A 16 -6.25 19.87 3.88
CA VAL A 16 -4.97 19.43 3.30
C VAL A 16 -3.79 19.83 4.19
N GLY A 17 -2.63 19.21 3.96
CA GLY A 17 -1.39 19.59 4.67
C GLY A 17 -1.31 19.15 6.14
N TYR A 18 -2.27 18.37 6.63
CA TYR A 18 -2.28 17.85 8.00
C TYR A 18 -1.74 16.42 8.09
N ASN A 19 -1.33 16.02 9.29
CA ASN A 19 -0.92 14.65 9.58
C ASN A 19 -2.06 13.87 10.26
N PRO A 20 -2.71 12.91 9.58
CA PRO A 20 -3.77 12.09 10.17
C PRO A 20 -3.31 11.23 11.36
N PHE A 21 -2.00 11.04 11.52
CA PHE A 21 -1.41 10.39 12.68
C PHE A 21 -1.42 11.28 13.93
N ASP A 22 -1.37 12.61 13.76
CA ASP A 22 -1.24 13.56 14.87
C ASP A 22 -2.60 14.05 15.41
N GLY A 23 -3.62 14.13 14.56
CA GLY A 23 -4.91 14.77 14.89
C GLY A 23 -5.98 13.88 15.55
N ASN A 24 -5.76 12.57 15.71
CA ASN A 24 -6.81 11.66 16.20
C ASN A 24 -6.55 11.19 17.63
N GLN A 25 -7.36 11.68 18.59
CA GLN A 25 -7.28 11.30 20.01
C GLN A 25 -7.51 9.79 20.25
N ARG A 26 -8.36 9.14 19.45
CA ARG A 26 -8.59 7.67 19.55
C ARG A 26 -7.37 6.86 19.07
N ARG A 27 -6.45 7.49 18.35
CA ARG A 27 -5.15 6.90 17.95
C ARG A 27 -4.03 7.20 18.95
N PHE A 28 -4.33 7.86 20.07
CA PHE A 28 -3.35 8.14 21.13
C PHE A 28 -2.67 6.86 21.64
N ALA A 29 -3.42 5.78 21.87
CA ALA A 29 -2.85 4.50 22.29
C ALA A 29 -1.84 3.95 21.27
N LEU A 30 -2.12 4.13 19.96
CA LEU A 30 -1.21 3.74 18.90
C LEU A 30 0.06 4.60 18.91
N ARG A 31 -0.09 5.94 19.00
CA ARG A 31 1.03 6.89 19.10
C ARG A 31 1.91 6.60 20.32
N TYR A 32 1.29 6.35 21.47
CA TYR A 32 1.95 5.98 22.70
C TYR A 32 2.79 4.70 22.55
N GLN A 33 2.23 3.66 21.92
CA GLN A 33 2.93 2.40 21.65
C GLN A 33 4.08 2.58 20.63
N VAL A 34 3.94 3.50 19.68
CA VAL A 34 4.99 3.87 18.72
C VAL A 34 6.13 4.64 19.41
N GLN A 35 5.79 5.61 20.25
CA GLN A 35 6.73 6.54 20.89
C GLN A 35 7.52 5.89 22.03
N ARG A 36 6.87 5.13 22.92
CA ARG A 36 7.57 4.46 24.06
C ARG A 36 8.60 3.42 23.65
N ARG A 37 8.54 2.96 22.40
CA ARG A 37 9.39 1.88 21.90
C ARG A 37 10.54 2.39 21.03
N SER A 38 10.78 3.71 21.01
CA SER A 38 11.89 4.36 20.30
C SER A 38 12.07 3.82 18.89
N TRP A 39 10.98 3.75 18.10
CA TRP A 39 11.07 3.30 16.72
C TRP A 39 11.88 4.32 15.93
N THR A 40 13.20 4.09 15.82
CA THR A 40 14.17 4.99 15.19
C THR A 40 13.68 5.45 13.81
N PRO A 41 13.84 6.75 13.45
CA PRO A 41 13.38 7.32 12.18
C PRO A 41 13.97 6.66 10.93
N THR A 42 15.07 5.91 11.08
CA THR A 42 15.76 5.16 10.01
C THR A 42 15.08 3.84 9.67
N GLN A 43 14.18 3.36 10.53
CA GLN A 43 13.29 2.24 10.27
C GLN A 43 11.90 2.76 9.80
N PRO A 44 11.02 1.92 9.22
CA PRO A 44 9.74 2.33 8.60
C PRO A 44 8.70 3.05 9.50
N SER A 45 9.10 3.65 10.63
CA SER A 45 8.38 4.71 11.37
C SER A 45 8.24 6.01 10.57
N SER A 46 8.85 6.11 9.39
CA SER A 46 8.44 7.10 8.39
C SER A 46 7.06 6.83 7.82
N ALA A 47 6.51 5.60 7.86
CA ALA A 47 5.25 5.28 7.19
C ALA A 47 4.05 6.16 7.57
N PRO A 48 3.82 6.56 8.83
CA PRO A 48 2.74 7.49 9.18
C PRO A 48 2.99 8.93 8.74
N ARG A 49 4.21 9.46 8.95
CA ARG A 49 4.63 10.80 8.48
C ARG A 49 4.74 10.89 6.95
N TRP A 50 5.07 9.79 6.31
CA TRP A 50 5.18 9.59 4.86
C TRP A 50 3.79 9.43 4.24
N ALA A 51 2.88 8.69 4.90
CA ALA A 51 1.47 8.62 4.52
C ALA A 51 0.86 10.03 4.63
N ALA A 52 1.02 10.70 5.76
CA ALA A 52 0.57 12.07 5.98
C ALA A 52 1.04 13.09 4.94
N ARG A 53 2.34 13.15 4.65
CA ARG A 53 2.91 14.15 3.72
C ARG A 53 2.56 13.90 2.25
N ARG A 54 2.22 12.66 1.87
CA ARG A 54 2.10 12.27 0.45
C ARG A 54 0.73 11.70 0.09
N CYS A 55 -0.11 11.40 1.07
CA CYS A 55 -1.53 11.22 0.88
C CYS A 55 -2.17 12.60 0.77
N ARG A 56 -1.79 13.34 -0.27
CA ARG A 56 -2.74 14.27 -0.86
C ARG A 56 -3.91 13.41 -1.32
N PRO A 57 -5.17 13.79 -1.03
CA PRO A 57 -6.30 13.25 -1.76
C PRO A 57 -5.89 13.35 -3.23
N THR A 58 -5.68 12.21 -3.88
CA THR A 58 -5.38 12.23 -5.31
C THR A 58 -6.70 12.59 -5.94
N ARG A 59 -6.89 13.91 -6.14
CA ARG A 59 -8.14 14.55 -6.59
C ARG A 59 -8.78 13.71 -7.69
N GLY A 60 -9.83 12.95 -7.36
CA GLY A 60 -10.79 12.31 -8.27
C GLY A 60 -10.28 11.40 -9.41
N TRP A 61 -8.99 11.42 -9.72
CA TRP A 61 -8.41 10.77 -10.89
C TRP A 61 -8.27 9.25 -10.70
N PRO A 62 -7.88 8.74 -9.50
CA PRO A 62 -7.78 7.31 -9.29
C PRO A 62 -9.11 6.55 -9.22
N ILE A 63 -10.21 7.26 -8.99
CA ILE A 63 -11.52 6.62 -8.78
C ILE A 63 -12.28 6.51 -10.11
N ARG A 64 -12.03 7.42 -11.07
CA ARG A 64 -12.78 7.49 -12.33
C ARG A 64 -12.23 6.60 -13.46
N ALA A 65 -11.00 6.10 -13.35
CA ALA A 65 -10.43 5.22 -14.37
C ALA A 65 -10.40 3.77 -13.89
N THR A 66 -11.49 3.05 -14.17
CA THR A 66 -11.65 1.62 -13.88
C THR A 66 -10.66 0.78 -14.70
N PRO A 67 -10.18 -0.35 -14.15
CA PRO A 67 -9.37 -1.30 -14.92
C PRO A 67 -10.15 -1.85 -16.11
N VAL A 68 -9.49 -1.99 -17.26
CA VAL A 68 -10.09 -2.52 -18.49
C VAL A 68 -9.63 -3.96 -18.69
N LEU A 69 -10.57 -4.88 -18.91
CA LEU A 69 -10.25 -6.27 -19.22
C LEU A 69 -10.18 -6.50 -20.73
N HIS A 70 -9.00 -6.83 -21.21
CA HIS A 70 -8.72 -7.34 -22.54
C HIS A 70 -8.76 -8.87 -22.53
N SER A 71 -9.89 -9.46 -22.92
CA SER A 71 -10.07 -10.91 -22.91
C SER A 71 -9.36 -11.62 -24.07
N HIS A 72 -9.26 -10.97 -25.22
CA HIS A 72 -8.66 -11.51 -26.43
C HIS A 72 -7.72 -10.48 -27.07
N ASP A 73 -6.75 -10.97 -27.84
CA ASP A 73 -5.93 -10.14 -28.71
C ASP A 73 -6.69 -9.75 -29.99
N ARG A 74 -6.07 -8.91 -30.82
CA ARG A 74 -6.63 -8.48 -32.10
C ARG A 74 -6.89 -9.61 -33.11
N PHE A 75 -6.42 -10.82 -32.82
CA PHE A 75 -6.57 -12.01 -33.67
C PHE A 75 -7.54 -13.04 -33.05
N GLY A 76 -8.23 -12.69 -31.96
CA GLY A 76 -9.18 -13.59 -31.28
C GLY A 76 -8.53 -14.64 -30.39
N ARG A 77 -7.23 -14.55 -30.06
CA ARG A 77 -6.58 -15.45 -29.10
C ARG A 77 -6.82 -14.96 -27.68
N ARG A 78 -7.21 -15.85 -26.77
CA ARG A 78 -7.48 -15.50 -25.37
C ARG A 78 -6.21 -15.03 -24.65
N ILE A 79 -6.25 -13.85 -24.04
CA ILE A 79 -5.15 -13.29 -23.24
C ILE A 79 -5.40 -13.60 -21.76
N ARG A 80 -4.44 -14.23 -21.10
CA ARG A 80 -4.56 -14.64 -19.68
C ARG A 80 -4.30 -13.51 -18.68
N SER A 81 -3.65 -12.42 -19.11
CA SER A 81 -3.17 -11.32 -18.27
C SER A 81 -3.57 -9.94 -18.80
N GLY A 82 -4.73 -9.83 -19.45
CA GLY A 82 -5.14 -8.63 -20.18
C GLY A 82 -5.80 -7.53 -19.33
N VAL A 83 -5.50 -7.39 -18.03
CA VAL A 83 -6.07 -6.28 -17.26
C VAL A 83 -5.17 -5.05 -17.37
N GLU A 84 -5.65 -4.03 -18.05
CA GLU A 84 -5.00 -2.74 -18.17
C GLU A 84 -5.42 -1.83 -17.01
N PHE A 85 -4.43 -1.20 -16.39
CA PHE A 85 -4.63 -0.22 -15.32
C PHE A 85 -4.17 1.15 -15.81
N HIS A 86 -4.96 2.18 -15.53
CA HIS A 86 -4.60 3.55 -15.86
C HIS A 86 -3.23 3.93 -15.23
N PRO A 87 -2.32 4.59 -15.97
CA PRO A 87 -0.95 4.85 -15.52
C PRO A 87 -0.87 5.69 -14.24
N GLY A 88 -1.85 6.58 -14.03
CA GLY A 88 -1.96 7.43 -12.84
C GLY A 88 -2.54 6.76 -11.58
N LEU A 89 -3.05 5.52 -11.64
CA LEU A 89 -4.09 5.05 -10.72
C LEU A 89 -3.59 4.05 -9.63
N PRO A 90 -3.05 2.83 -9.88
CA PRO A 90 -2.44 2.00 -8.80
C PRO A 90 -0.94 1.76 -8.86
N ARG A 91 -0.26 1.84 -10.01
CA ARG A 91 1.11 1.28 -10.17
C ARG A 91 2.17 1.99 -9.32
N ALA A 92 2.21 3.32 -9.34
CA ALA A 92 3.13 4.08 -8.50
C ALA A 92 2.82 3.89 -7.01
N HIS A 93 1.54 3.77 -6.68
CA HIS A 93 1.00 3.64 -5.34
C HIS A 93 1.20 2.23 -4.74
N ALA A 94 1.09 1.18 -5.55
CA ALA A 94 1.39 -0.21 -5.20
C ALA A 94 2.89 -0.41 -5.02
N ARG A 95 3.73 0.11 -5.94
CA ARG A 95 5.19 0.10 -5.80
C ARG A 95 5.66 0.77 -4.51
N ARG A 96 5.10 1.93 -4.19
CA ARG A 96 5.42 2.67 -2.96
C ARG A 96 5.01 1.94 -1.68
N ARG A 97 3.94 1.16 -1.69
CA ARG A 97 3.48 0.42 -0.50
C ARG A 97 4.14 -0.94 -0.31
N ALA A 98 4.51 -1.60 -1.41
CA ALA A 98 5.46 -2.70 -1.37
C ALA A 98 6.84 -2.21 -0.88
N ALA A 99 7.26 -0.99 -1.22
CA ALA A 99 8.43 -0.35 -0.63
C ALA A 99 8.25 -0.04 0.88
N ALA A 100 7.07 0.43 1.29
CA ALA A 100 6.71 0.61 2.71
C ALA A 100 6.61 -0.72 3.49
N GLY A 101 6.48 -1.84 2.78
CA GLY A 101 6.44 -3.19 3.32
C GLY A 101 5.13 -3.57 4.01
N LEU A 102 4.00 -3.11 3.49
CA LEU A 102 2.69 -3.43 4.07
C LEU A 102 2.15 -4.81 3.69
N HIS A 103 2.75 -5.45 2.67
CA HIS A 103 2.40 -6.77 2.17
C HIS A 103 3.03 -7.87 3.05
N GLY A 104 3.58 -8.94 2.47
CA GLY A 104 4.13 -10.07 3.22
C GLY A 104 5.37 -9.76 4.08
N THR A 105 5.99 -8.60 3.96
CA THR A 105 7.26 -8.29 4.67
C THR A 105 7.26 -8.48 6.19
N PRO A 106 6.17 -8.23 6.95
CA PRO A 106 6.15 -8.50 8.39
C PRO A 106 6.24 -10.00 8.72
N ARG A 107 6.15 -10.89 7.71
CA ARG A 107 6.23 -12.35 7.82
C ARG A 107 7.61 -12.93 7.49
N ALA A 108 8.47 -12.23 6.72
CA ALA A 108 9.81 -12.72 6.34
C ALA A 108 10.90 -12.50 7.37
N HIS A 109 10.79 -11.44 8.16
CA HIS A 109 11.75 -11.29 9.24
C HIS A 109 11.46 -12.41 10.25
N GLU A 110 12.25 -13.48 10.20
CA GLU A 110 12.16 -14.68 11.05
C GLU A 110 12.12 -14.35 12.55
N GLN A 111 12.56 -13.15 12.94
CA GLN A 111 12.50 -12.58 14.29
C GLN A 111 11.91 -11.17 14.26
N ALA A 112 10.83 -10.98 13.51
CA ALA A 112 10.09 -9.73 13.36
C ALA A 112 10.04 -8.98 14.69
N SER A 113 10.60 -7.76 14.74
CA SER A 113 10.53 -6.87 15.91
C SER A 113 9.18 -7.09 16.61
N ARG A 114 9.12 -7.27 17.94
CA ARG A 114 7.93 -7.65 18.74
C ARG A 114 6.60 -6.94 18.38
N HIS A 115 6.65 -5.95 17.50
CA HIS A 115 5.60 -5.03 17.10
C HIS A 115 5.44 -4.91 15.56
N ALA A 116 5.98 -5.81 14.72
CA ALA A 116 5.92 -5.67 13.25
C ALA A 116 4.47 -5.61 12.72
N HIS A 117 3.57 -6.40 13.30
CA HIS A 117 2.15 -6.37 12.97
C HIS A 117 1.46 -5.09 13.46
N VAL A 118 1.85 -4.58 14.63
CA VAL A 118 1.36 -3.29 15.16
C VAL A 118 1.81 -2.13 14.26
N ARG A 119 3.07 -2.16 13.81
CA ARG A 119 3.63 -1.19 12.84
C ARG A 119 2.88 -1.24 11.51
N ARG A 120 2.61 -2.46 11.00
CA ARG A 120 1.78 -2.65 9.80
C ARG A 120 0.38 -2.08 10.02
N GLY A 121 -0.29 -2.40 11.12
CA GLY A 121 -1.63 -1.91 11.45
C GLY A 121 -1.69 -0.39 11.51
N ALA A 122 -0.71 0.25 12.16
CA ALA A 122 -0.58 1.70 12.22
C ALA A 122 -0.50 2.33 10.83
N ALA A 123 0.39 1.81 9.99
CA ALA A 123 0.55 2.32 8.63
C ALA A 123 -0.69 2.03 7.78
N PHE A 124 -1.26 0.83 7.87
CA PHE A 124 -2.46 0.43 7.13
C PHE A 124 -3.65 1.36 7.42
N MET A 125 -3.87 1.74 8.68
CA MET A 125 -4.89 2.73 9.08
C MET A 125 -4.67 4.14 8.49
N MET A 126 -3.43 4.55 8.23
CA MET A 126 -3.17 5.82 7.55
C MET A 126 -3.45 5.72 6.05
N PHE A 127 -3.18 4.56 5.45
CA PHE A 127 -3.43 4.34 4.03
C PHE A 127 -4.91 4.18 3.70
N THR A 128 -5.72 3.67 4.62
CA THR A 128 -7.18 3.58 4.43
C THR A 128 -7.85 4.95 4.30
N GLU A 129 -7.32 5.98 4.95
CA GLU A 129 -7.84 7.35 4.82
C GLU A 129 -7.41 8.02 3.52
N ALA A 130 -6.35 7.51 2.89
CA ALA A 130 -5.74 8.13 1.74
C ALA A 130 -6.23 7.57 0.41
N GLU A 131 -6.21 6.23 0.27
CA GLU A 131 -6.48 5.54 -0.98
C GLU A 131 -6.66 4.03 -0.73
N LEU A 132 -7.90 3.56 -0.88
CA LEU A 132 -8.32 2.19 -0.58
C LEU A 132 -8.14 1.21 -1.75
N SER A 133 -8.16 1.67 -3.01
CA SER A 133 -8.28 0.82 -4.22
C SER A 133 -7.20 -0.25 -4.38
N ILE A 134 -6.08 -0.08 -3.68
CA ILE A 134 -4.91 -0.94 -3.78
C ILE A 134 -4.70 -1.81 -2.53
N LEU A 135 -5.45 -1.59 -1.45
CA LEU A 135 -5.25 -2.32 -0.19
C LEU A 135 -5.69 -3.77 -0.31
N CYS A 136 -6.60 -4.09 -1.23
CA CYS A 136 -7.04 -5.45 -1.53
C CYS A 136 -5.85 -6.39 -1.84
N PRO A 137 -5.02 -6.16 -2.89
CA PRO A 137 -3.87 -7.02 -3.15
C PRO A 137 -2.80 -7.02 -2.05
N ILE A 138 -2.64 -5.93 -1.30
CA ILE A 138 -1.73 -5.86 -0.16
C ILE A 138 -2.19 -6.76 0.99
N SER A 139 -3.48 -6.73 1.31
CA SER A 139 -4.09 -7.56 2.35
C SER A 139 -4.08 -9.04 1.96
N MET A 140 -4.44 -9.38 0.73
CA MET A 140 -4.38 -10.75 0.23
C MET A 140 -2.96 -11.31 0.30
N THR A 141 -1.96 -10.54 -0.16
CA THR A 141 -0.54 -10.96 -0.12
C THR A 141 -0.05 -11.16 1.33
N TYR A 142 -0.43 -10.26 2.24
CA TYR A 142 -0.10 -10.41 3.67
C TYR A 142 -0.73 -11.65 4.31
N ALA A 143 -1.98 -11.96 3.95
CA ALA A 143 -2.74 -13.07 4.50
C ALA A 143 -2.30 -14.44 3.95
N VAL A 144 -1.95 -14.52 2.66
CA VAL A 144 -1.56 -15.78 2.02
C VAL A 144 -0.15 -16.23 2.40
N THR A 145 0.75 -15.30 2.73
CA THR A 145 2.14 -15.62 3.08
C THR A 145 2.26 -16.69 4.19
N PRO A 146 1.60 -16.60 5.35
CA PRO A 146 1.61 -17.68 6.34
C PRO A 146 0.84 -18.93 5.90
N ALA A 147 -0.22 -18.80 5.09
CA ALA A 147 -1.03 -19.93 4.64
C ALA A 147 -0.23 -20.91 3.77
N LEU A 148 0.71 -20.39 2.98
CA LEU A 148 1.59 -21.21 2.14
C LEU A 148 2.47 -22.18 2.94
N ARG A 149 2.69 -21.95 4.25
CA ARG A 149 3.47 -22.86 5.11
C ARG A 149 2.86 -24.27 5.20
N SER A 150 1.59 -24.42 4.85
CA SER A 150 0.93 -25.74 4.72
C SER A 150 1.51 -26.61 3.59
N ASN A 151 2.20 -26.01 2.60
CA ASN A 151 2.88 -26.71 1.52
C ASN A 151 4.33 -26.22 1.40
N ALA A 152 5.26 -27.02 1.90
CA ALA A 152 6.68 -26.65 2.00
C ALA A 152 7.30 -26.27 0.64
N ALA A 153 6.99 -27.01 -0.44
CA ALA A 153 7.52 -26.74 -1.77
C ALA A 153 7.02 -25.39 -2.31
N THR A 154 5.72 -25.10 -2.17
CA THR A 154 5.14 -23.83 -2.62
C THR A 154 5.63 -22.65 -1.77
N HIS A 155 5.78 -22.86 -0.47
CA HIS A 155 6.32 -21.84 0.42
C HIS A 155 7.77 -21.50 0.06
N ALA A 156 8.62 -22.50 -0.18
CA ALA A 156 10.01 -22.29 -0.57
C ALA A 156 10.13 -21.48 -1.87
N ASP A 157 9.31 -21.79 -2.87
CA ASP A 157 9.29 -21.09 -4.17
C ASP A 157 8.80 -19.63 -4.05
N ARG A 158 7.80 -19.36 -3.21
CA ARG A 158 7.08 -18.07 -3.22
C ARG A 158 7.42 -17.13 -2.07
N ALA A 159 7.85 -17.64 -0.92
CA ALA A 159 7.98 -16.85 0.31
C ALA A 159 8.93 -15.66 0.15
N LEU A 160 10.06 -15.84 -0.54
CA LEU A 160 11.01 -14.76 -0.80
C LEU A 160 10.35 -13.60 -1.56
N GLY A 161 9.74 -13.87 -2.73
CA GLY A 161 9.08 -12.83 -3.53
C GLY A 161 7.89 -12.17 -2.83
N LEU A 162 7.09 -12.91 -2.06
CA LEU A 162 5.93 -12.37 -1.33
C LEU A 162 6.31 -11.47 -0.14
N THR A 163 7.56 -11.56 0.30
CA THR A 163 8.06 -10.84 1.45
C THR A 163 9.14 -9.81 1.11
N ALA A 164 9.66 -9.85 -0.12
CA ALA A 164 10.58 -8.89 -0.69
C ALA A 164 10.04 -7.46 -0.64
N ARG A 165 10.88 -6.50 -0.27
CA ARG A 165 10.56 -5.07 -0.41
C ARG A 165 11.02 -4.59 -1.78
N LEU A 166 10.28 -3.66 -2.36
CA LEU A 166 10.82 -2.83 -3.43
C LEU A 166 11.79 -1.82 -2.79
N ARG A 167 13.06 -2.21 -2.61
CA ARG A 167 14.15 -1.28 -2.33
C ARG A 167 15.03 -1.14 -3.58
N SER A 168 15.57 0.05 -3.74
CA SER A 168 16.34 0.51 -4.90
C SER A 168 17.71 -0.16 -4.96
N GLY A 169 17.82 -1.26 -5.73
CA GLY A 169 19.10 -1.86 -6.13
C GLY A 169 18.94 -3.28 -6.71
N PRO A 170 19.67 -3.66 -7.78
CA PRO A 170 19.63 -5.02 -8.33
C PRO A 170 20.18 -6.10 -7.38
N GLU A 171 21.09 -5.75 -6.48
CA GLU A 171 21.67 -6.67 -5.48
C GLU A 171 20.67 -7.13 -4.41
N ASP A 172 19.71 -6.27 -4.04
CA ASP A 172 18.65 -6.60 -3.08
C ASP A 172 17.61 -7.58 -3.66
N LEU A 173 17.39 -7.54 -4.98
CA LEU A 173 16.48 -8.45 -5.69
C LEU A 173 17.05 -9.87 -5.79
N ALA A 174 18.37 -10.02 -5.85
CA ALA A 174 19.03 -11.32 -5.81
C ALA A 174 18.86 -12.02 -4.46
N ARG A 175 18.82 -11.25 -3.35
CA ARG A 175 18.68 -11.77 -1.98
C ARG A 175 17.22 -11.99 -1.54
N GLN A 176 16.29 -11.14 -2.00
CA GLN A 176 14.89 -11.17 -1.59
C GLN A 176 13.97 -11.79 -2.65
N GLY A 177 14.45 -12.02 -3.87
CA GLY A 177 13.61 -12.40 -5.01
C GLY A 177 12.86 -11.22 -5.62
N ARG A 178 12.32 -11.40 -6.83
CA ARG A 178 11.45 -10.39 -7.47
C ARG A 178 10.18 -10.22 -6.63
N PRO A 179 9.76 -8.99 -6.27
CA PRO A 179 8.56 -8.77 -5.49
C PRO A 179 7.31 -9.32 -6.19
N LEU A 180 6.55 -10.12 -5.46
CA LEU A 180 5.33 -10.77 -5.91
C LEU A 180 4.13 -10.28 -5.09
N THR A 181 2.99 -10.21 -5.75
CA THR A 181 1.69 -10.10 -5.10
C THR A 181 0.88 -11.35 -5.39
N MET A 182 0.10 -11.79 -4.42
CA MET A 182 -0.76 -12.95 -4.58
C MET A 182 -2.19 -12.60 -4.12
N GLY A 183 -3.14 -12.86 -5.02
CA GLY A 183 -4.57 -12.69 -4.77
C GLY A 183 -5.20 -13.97 -4.24
N MET A 184 -6.50 -13.90 -3.97
CA MET A 184 -7.32 -15.02 -3.57
C MET A 184 -8.49 -15.11 -4.54
N ARG A 185 -8.79 -16.33 -5.00
CA ARG A 185 -10.00 -16.61 -5.79
C ARG A 185 -11.07 -17.03 -4.79
N ALA A 186 -12.17 -16.29 -4.75
CA ALA A 186 -13.38 -16.70 -4.06
C ALA A 186 -14.07 -17.83 -4.84
#